data_AF-A0A224A5T2-F1
#
_entry.id   AF-A0A224A5T2-F1
#
_cell.length_a   1.000
_cell.length_b   1.000
_cell.length_c   1.000
_cell.angle_alpha   90.00
_cell.angle_beta   90.00
_cell.angle_gamma   90.00
#
_symmetry.space_group_name_H-M   'P 1'
#
loop_
_entity.id
_entity.type
_entity.pdbx_description
1 polymer ?
#
loop_
_entity_poly.entity_id
_entity_poly.type
_entity_poly.pdbx_seq_one_letter_code
_entity_poly.pdbx_strand_id
1 'polypeptide(L)' 'MNTVQMKNWLKEGIQPTVILVDPPRKGLTESFIKASSQTEADRIAYISCNVATMARGIKL' A
#
# COMPACT_ATOMS: atom_id res chain seq x y z
N MET A 1 0.85 5.68 7.62
CA MET A 1 0.65 4.22 7.65
C MET A 1 1.97 3.54 8.03
N ASN A 2 1.91 2.49 8.85
CA ASN A 2 3.09 1.87 9.44
C ASN A 2 3.69 0.81 8.50
N THR A 3 4.85 1.10 7.91
CA THR A 3 5.59 0.19 7.01
C THR A 3 6.24 -0.98 7.74
N VAL A 4 6.40 -0.89 9.06
CA VAL A 4 6.98 -1.95 9.89
C VAL A 4 6.07 -3.18 9.91
N GLN A 5 4.75 -2.99 9.87
CA GLN A 5 3.80 -4.09 9.99
C GLN A 5 3.86 -5.07 8.80
N MET A 6 3.96 -4.57 7.56
CA MET A 6 4.08 -5.42 6.38
C MET A 6 5.34 -6.29 6.42
N LYS A 7 6.46 -5.73 6.91
CA LYS A 7 7.71 -6.49 7.07
C LYS A 7 7.58 -7.59 8.13
N ASN A 8 6.83 -7.34 9.21
CA ASN A 8 6.61 -8.35 10.24
C ASN A 8 5.75 -9.49 9.72
N TRP A 9 4.68 -9.21 8.96
CA TRP A 9 3.85 -10.23 8.33
C TRP A 9 4.66 -11.17 7.43
N LEU A 10 5.52 -10.62 6.57
CA LEU A 10 6.36 -11.44 5.71
C LEU A 10 7.33 -12.33 6.50
N LYS A 11 7.89 -11.83 7.61
CA LYS A 11 8.75 -12.63 8.51
C LYS A 11 7.97 -13.73 9.24
N GLU A 12 6.71 -13.49 9.54
CA GLU A 12 5.78 -14.46 10.13
C GLU A 12 5.25 -15.47 9.10
N GLY A 13 5.68 -15.38 7.84
CA GLY A 13 5.24 -16.26 6.76
C GLY A 13 3.84 -15.92 6.21
N ILE A 14 3.28 -14.77 6.59
CA ILE A 14 2.00 -14.28 6.06
C ILE A 14 2.27 -13.71 4.67
N GLN A 15 1.55 -14.22 3.67
CA GLN A 15 1.65 -13.83 2.27
C GLN A 15 0.31 -13.20 1.82
N PRO A 16 0.18 -11.86 1.87
CA PRO A 16 -1.01 -11.19 1.40
C PRO A 16 -1.15 -11.38 -0.11
N THR A 17 -2.33 -11.76 -0.58
CA THR A 17 -2.66 -11.83 -2.02
C THR A 17 -3.34 -10.56 -2.53
N VAL A 18 -3.93 -9.78 -1.61
CA VAL A 18 -4.63 -8.52 -1.92
C VAL A 18 -4.36 -7.49 -0.81
N ILE A 19 -4.10 -6.24 -1.21
CA ILE A 19 -3.98 -5.10 -0.29
C ILE A 19 -5.13 -4.14 -0.55
N LEU A 20 -5.90 -3.82 0.49
CA LEU A 20 -6.93 -2.78 0.46
C LEU A 20 -6.40 -1.51 1.14
N VAL A 21 -6.52 -0.36 0.48
CA VAL A 21 -6.12 0.92 1.05
C VAL A 21 -7.21 1.97 0.88
N ASP A 22 -7.48 2.68 1.97
CA ASP A 22 -8.32 3.88 2.01
C ASP A 22 -7.52 5.00 2.70
N PRO A 23 -6.60 5.67 1.97
CA PRO A 23 -5.75 6.69 2.55
C PRO A 23 -6.48 8.02 2.77
N PRO A 24 -5.99 8.88 3.69
CA PRO A 24 -6.50 10.23 3.83
C PRO A 24 -6.30 11.04 2.54
N ARG A 25 -6.92 12.23 2.42
CA ARG A 25 -6.83 13.10 1.22
C ARG A 25 -5.40 13.37 0.72
N LYS A 26 -4.39 13.29 1.59
CA LYS A 26 -2.96 13.44 1.25
C LYS A 26 -2.38 12.26 0.45
N GLY A 27 -3.08 11.13 0.38
CA GLY A 27 -2.66 9.90 -0.30
C GLY A 27 -1.72 9.04 0.54
N LEU A 28 -1.18 7.99 -0.09
CA LEU A 28 -0.16 7.12 0.49
C LEU A 28 1.20 7.81 0.54
N THR A 29 2.03 7.40 1.49
CA THR A 29 3.45 7.77 1.52
C THR A 29 4.24 6.88 0.56
N GLU A 30 5.32 7.41 -0.04
CA GLU A 30 6.23 6.60 -0.87
C GLU A 30 6.77 5.36 -0.13
N SER A 31 7.04 5.52 1.16
CA SER A 31 7.49 4.42 2.02
C SER A 31 6.45 3.30 2.12
N PHE A 32 5.16 3.62 2.13
CA PHE A 32 4.09 2.64 2.14
C PHE A 32 4.00 1.94 0.78
N ILE A 33 4.03 2.69 -0.32
CA ILE A 33 3.95 2.14 -1.68
C ILE A 33 5.10 1.14 -1.91
N LYS A 34 6.33 1.51 -1.54
CA LYS A 34 7.50 0.62 -1.61
C LYS A 34 7.40 -0.60 -0.69
N ALA A 35 6.77 -0.45 0.48
CA ALA A 35 6.58 -1.59 1.37
C ALA A 35 5.49 -2.55 0.85
N SER A 36 4.41 -2.02 0.26
CA SER A 36 3.36 -2.84 -0.35
C SER A 36 3.87 -3.60 -1.58
N SER A 37 4.75 -3.00 -2.38
CA SER A 37 5.34 -3.69 -3.55
C SER A 37 6.39 -4.73 -3.19
N GLN A 38 6.86 -4.77 -1.93
CA GLN A 38 7.72 -5.83 -1.41
C GLN A 38 6.94 -7.06 -0.93
N THR A 39 5.61 -6.97 -0.89
CA THR A 39 4.76 -8.15 -0.70
C THR A 39 4.53 -8.85 -2.03
N GLU A 40 4.13 -10.12 -2.00
CA GLU A 40 3.71 -10.88 -3.18
C GLU A 40 2.21 -10.69 -3.50
N ALA A 41 1.61 -9.56 -3.07
CA ALA A 41 0.21 -9.30 -3.34
C ALA A 41 -0.03 -9.04 -4.83
N ASP A 42 -0.89 -9.85 -5.45
CA ASP A 42 -1.25 -9.73 -6.87
C ASP A 42 -2.04 -8.46 -7.18
N ARG A 43 -2.78 -7.94 -6.20
CA ARG A 43 -3.75 -6.84 -6.40
C ARG A 43 -3.72 -5.83 -5.27
N ILE A 44 -3.85 -4.56 -5.62
CA ILE A 44 -4.07 -3.46 -4.70
C ILE A 44 -5.38 -2.77 -5.06
N ALA A 45 -6.35 -2.82 -4.14
CA ALA A 45 -7.59 -2.05 -4.25
C ALA A 45 -7.40 -0.70 -3.54
N TYR A 46 -7.29 0.37 -4.33
CA TYR A 46 -7.09 1.73 -3.85
C TYR A 46 -8.42 2.49 -3.88
N ILE A 47 -8.99 2.75 -2.70
CA ILE A 47 -10.18 3.58 -2.51
C ILE A 47 -9.70 5.02 -2.31
N SER A 48 -10.19 5.98 -3.09
CA SER A 48 -9.72 7.35 -2.99
C SER A 48 -10.86 8.36 -2.98
N CYS A 49 -10.76 9.33 -2.07
CA CYS A 49 -11.56 10.55 -2.09
C CYS A 49 -10.84 11.75 -2.75
N ASN A 50 -9.61 11.56 -3.26
CA ASN A 50 -8.84 12.58 -3.97
C ASN A 50 -8.07 11.99 -5.17
N VAL A 51 -8.56 12.28 -6.38
CA VAL A 51 -8.02 11.74 -7.63
C VAL A 51 -6.59 12.21 -7.92
N ALA A 52 -6.21 13.41 -7.51
CA ALA A 52 -4.87 13.96 -7.78
C ALA A 52 -3.78 13.23 -6.99
N THR A 53 -4.02 12.97 -5.70
CA THR A 53 -3.06 12.23 -4.86
C THR A 53 -3.05 10.74 -5.19
N MET A 54 -4.17 10.18 -5.66
CA MET A 54 -4.22 8.81 -6.20
C MET A 54 -3.37 8.68 -7.48
N ALA A 55 -3.55 9.58 -8.46
CA ALA A 55 -2.79 9.54 -9.71
C ALA A 55 -1.27 9.65 -9.46
N ARG A 56 -0.86 10.49 -8.51
CA ARG A 56 0.54 10.54 -8.05
C ARG A 56 0.98 9.20 -7.44
N GLY A 57 0.16 8.59 -6.59
CA GLY A 57 0.46 7.31 -5.96
C GLY A 57 0.62 6.17 -6.96
N ILE A 58 -0.22 6.10 -7.99
CA ILE A 58 -0.17 5.06 -9.04
C ILE A 58 1.11 5.18 -9.90
N LYS A 59 1.66 6.40 -10.03
CA LYS A 59 2.88 6.65 -10.81
C LYS A 59 4.17 6.24 -10.08
N LEU A 60 4.11 6.10 -8.75
CA LEU A 60 5.25 5.84 -7.86
C LEU A 60 5.47 4.34 -7.65
#